data_AF-A0A1V9ABW6-F1
#
_entry.id   AF-A0A1V9ABW6-F1
#
_cell.length_a   1.000
_cell.length_b   1.000
_cell.length_c   1.000
_cell.angle_alpha   90.00
_cell.angle_beta   90.00
_cell.angle_gamma   90.00
#
_symmetry.space_group_name_H-M   'P 1'
#
loop_
_entity.id
_entity.type
_entity.pdbx_description
1 polymer ?
#
loop_
_entity_poly.entity_id
_entity_poly.type
_entity_poly.pdbx_seq_one_letter_code
_entity_poly.pdbx_strand_id
1 'polypeptide(L)'
;MDPEGTDMTGRSRTAAPGALRPFDRRALRPLDELELAGGTELFVLTLPGGDVEVYETPRHDLVVWAYTAFVPVAVCRGPGQPFVRVSVDELREACLRLDPRPYVAVDVVPPGGVHYPEPDRHEREPLPLIDPAIPDTSTLWLPVRPGSVGTTRPAVEMAEGERGEPVLLAYTSLARLRAELGQRRAAVSVRADRLDHIVSQTGAGTVAVDAAVPGQRRDTDFPRHRTEN
;
A
#
# COMPACT_ATOMS: atom_id res chain seq x y z
N MET A 1 51.76 -21.71 -23.25
CA MET A 1 50.73 -22.23 -24.17
C MET A 1 49.56 -22.50 -23.25
N ASP A 2 48.81 -21.43 -23.00
CA ASP A 2 47.82 -21.34 -21.93
C ASP A 2 46.47 -21.07 -22.60
N PRO A 3 45.40 -21.78 -22.26
CA PRO A 3 44.12 -21.61 -22.91
C PRO A 3 43.37 -20.40 -22.34
N GLU A 4 42.93 -19.55 -23.25
CA GLU A 4 41.95 -18.49 -23.02
C GLU A 4 40.62 -19.08 -22.54
N GLY A 5 40.25 -18.74 -21.30
CA GLY A 5 38.92 -18.97 -20.75
C GLY A 5 38.05 -17.73 -20.94
N THR A 6 37.48 -17.58 -22.13
CA THR A 6 36.41 -16.60 -22.39
C THR A 6 35.09 -17.14 -21.85
N ASP A 7 34.70 -16.75 -20.64
CA ASP A 7 33.35 -16.99 -20.12
C ASP A 7 32.39 -15.94 -20.70
N MET A 8 31.79 -16.30 -21.83
CA MET A 8 30.63 -15.64 -22.43
C MET A 8 29.35 -16.18 -21.80
N THR A 9 29.00 -15.70 -20.61
CA THR A 9 27.65 -15.85 -20.07
C THR A 9 27.04 -14.49 -19.77
N GLY A 10 26.69 -13.78 -20.85
CA GLY A 10 25.69 -12.72 -20.85
C GLY A 10 24.30 -13.29 -20.56
N ARG A 11 24.08 -13.80 -19.34
CA ARG A 11 22.74 -14.01 -18.81
C ARG A 11 22.27 -12.67 -18.25
N SER A 12 21.46 -11.97 -19.04
CA SER A 12 20.56 -10.93 -18.52
C SER A 12 19.87 -11.51 -17.30
N ARG A 13 20.27 -11.03 -16.11
CA ARG A 13 19.52 -11.23 -14.89
C ARG A 13 18.19 -10.52 -15.09
N THR A 14 17.16 -11.28 -15.46
CA THR A 14 15.78 -10.82 -15.34
C THR A 14 15.60 -10.47 -13.88
N ALA A 15 15.50 -9.17 -13.59
CA ALA A 15 15.23 -8.68 -12.25
C ALA A 15 13.95 -9.36 -11.75
N ALA A 16 13.93 -9.78 -10.49
CA ALA A 16 12.71 -10.33 -9.89
C ALA A 16 11.58 -9.29 -10.04
N PRO A 17 10.32 -9.71 -10.23
CA PRO A 17 9.19 -8.78 -10.27
C PRO A 17 9.22 -7.86 -9.05
N GLY A 18 9.23 -6.54 -9.27
CA GLY A 18 9.30 -5.55 -8.20
C GLY A 18 10.71 -5.20 -7.67
N ALA A 19 11.79 -5.71 -8.28
CA ALA A 19 13.14 -5.30 -7.93
C ALA A 19 13.48 -3.92 -8.55
N LEU A 20 13.50 -2.90 -7.69
CA LEU A 20 13.89 -1.54 -8.05
C LEU A 20 15.33 -1.48 -8.57
N ARG A 21 15.53 -0.74 -9.66
CA ARG A 21 16.85 -0.45 -10.23
C ARG A 21 17.24 1.00 -9.97
N PRO A 22 18.53 1.32 -9.75
CA PRO A 22 18.97 2.70 -9.68
C PRO A 22 18.72 3.41 -11.02
N PHE A 23 18.50 4.72 -10.97
CA PHE A 23 18.33 5.51 -12.19
C PHE A 23 19.58 5.45 -13.08
N ASP A 24 19.37 4.92 -14.28
CA ASP A 24 20.29 4.97 -15.41
C ASP A 24 19.49 5.47 -16.62
N ARG A 25 20.06 6.36 -17.43
CA ARG A 25 19.42 6.82 -18.68
C ARG A 25 19.05 5.64 -19.59
N ARG A 26 19.79 4.54 -19.54
CA ARG A 26 19.47 3.30 -20.27
C ARG A 26 18.18 2.64 -19.81
N ALA A 27 17.62 3.03 -18.67
CA ALA A 27 16.32 2.60 -18.18
C ALA A 27 15.16 3.45 -18.72
N LEU A 28 15.44 4.59 -19.35
CA LEU A 28 14.44 5.38 -20.07
C LEU A 28 14.03 4.65 -21.34
N ARG A 29 12.71 4.55 -21.55
CA ARG A 29 12.10 3.96 -22.73
C ARG A 29 11.09 4.92 -23.32
N PRO A 30 11.07 5.12 -24.64
CA PRO A 30 9.90 5.67 -25.30
C PRO A 30 8.68 4.82 -24.95
N LEU A 31 7.54 5.46 -24.77
CA LEU A 31 6.30 4.79 -24.39
C LEU A 31 5.85 3.74 -25.42
N ASP A 32 6.15 3.98 -26.69
CA ASP A 32 5.85 3.07 -27.80
C ASP A 32 6.80 1.85 -27.84
N GLU A 33 7.90 1.88 -27.07
CA GLU A 33 8.88 0.79 -26.95
C GLU A 33 8.75 0.03 -25.61
N LEU A 34 7.69 0.27 -24.84
CA LEU A 34 7.43 -0.49 -23.62
C LEU A 34 6.93 -1.90 -23.96
N GLU A 35 7.83 -2.87 -23.86
CA GLU A 35 7.51 -4.29 -23.95
C GLU A 35 7.02 -4.82 -22.59
N LEU A 36 5.73 -4.68 -22.33
CA LEU A 36 5.04 -5.25 -21.18
C LEU A 36 4.05 -6.33 -21.63
N ALA A 37 3.78 -7.31 -20.75
CA ALA A 37 2.77 -8.32 -21.04
C ALA A 37 1.41 -7.64 -21.24
N GLY A 38 0.60 -8.14 -22.19
CA GLY A 38 -0.73 -7.59 -22.45
C GLY A 38 -1.60 -7.58 -21.18
N GLY A 39 -2.26 -6.44 -20.92
CA GLY A 39 -3.06 -6.25 -19.70
C GLY A 39 -2.24 -5.93 -18.44
N THR A 40 -0.93 -5.65 -18.56
CA THR A 40 -0.15 -5.16 -17.43
C THR A 40 -0.66 -3.78 -17.02
N GLU A 41 -1.04 -3.66 -15.76
CA GLU A 41 -1.32 -2.38 -15.12
C GLU A 41 -0.05 -1.85 -14.45
N LEU A 42 0.13 -0.53 -14.53
CA LEU A 42 1.24 0.19 -13.94
C LEU A 42 0.72 1.15 -12.86
N PHE A 43 1.50 1.28 -11.80
CA PHE A 43 1.36 2.34 -10.82
C PHE A 43 2.17 3.54 -11.30
N VAL A 44 1.50 4.60 -11.71
CA VAL A 44 2.12 5.81 -12.27
C VAL A 44 2.02 6.92 -11.25
N LEU A 45 3.14 7.62 -11.02
CA LEU A 45 3.17 8.73 -10.06
C LEU A 45 2.34 9.90 -10.56
N THR A 46 1.59 10.54 -9.65
CA THR A 46 0.78 11.71 -9.94
C THR A 46 1.08 12.84 -8.97
N LEU A 47 0.75 14.06 -9.39
CA LEU A 47 0.61 15.21 -8.51
C LEU A 47 -0.65 15.03 -7.64
N PRO A 48 -0.76 15.72 -6.49
CA PRO A 48 -1.97 15.68 -5.66
C PRO A 48 -3.27 16.05 -6.40
N GLY A 49 -3.18 16.85 -7.47
CA GLY A 49 -4.31 17.20 -8.33
C GLY A 49 -4.75 16.09 -9.31
N GLY A 50 -4.04 14.96 -9.37
CA GLY A 50 -4.35 13.82 -10.23
C GLY A 50 -3.63 13.82 -11.58
N ASP A 51 -2.95 14.91 -11.95
CA ASP A 51 -2.11 14.97 -13.14
C ASP A 51 -0.90 14.05 -13.02
N VAL A 52 -0.43 13.48 -14.14
CA VAL A 52 0.78 12.64 -14.16
C VAL A 52 1.99 13.48 -13.71
N GLU A 53 2.75 12.94 -12.77
CA GLU A 53 3.98 13.58 -12.31
C GLU A 53 5.08 13.37 -13.35
N VAL A 54 5.64 14.48 -13.83
CA VAL A 54 6.72 14.49 -14.82
C VAL A 54 7.98 15.07 -14.18
N TYR A 55 9.08 14.35 -14.33
CA TYR A 55 10.40 14.79 -13.92
C TYR A 55 11.20 15.27 -15.13
N GLU A 56 11.71 16.50 -15.06
CA GLU A 56 12.63 17.03 -16.07
C GLU A 56 14.07 16.71 -15.69
N THR A 57 14.79 16.03 -16.58
CA THR A 57 16.22 15.73 -16.39
C THR A 57 17.08 16.98 -16.63
N PRO A 58 18.36 16.99 -16.20
CA PRO A 58 19.28 18.10 -16.52
C PRO A 58 19.53 18.34 -18.03
N ARG A 59 19.03 17.46 -18.90
CA ARG A 59 19.11 17.60 -20.37
C ARG A 59 17.77 17.95 -21.00
N HIS A 60 16.77 18.34 -20.20
CA HIS A 60 15.42 18.69 -20.65
C HIS A 60 14.62 17.51 -21.21
N ASP A 61 15.03 16.26 -20.95
CA ASP A 61 14.16 15.09 -21.20
C ASP A 61 13.08 15.03 -20.11
N LEU A 62 11.82 14.85 -20.51
CA LEU A 62 10.70 14.60 -19.59
C LEU A 62 10.60 13.10 -19.28
N VAL A 63 10.38 12.75 -18.02
CA VAL A 63 10.33 11.36 -17.53
C VAL A 63 9.10 11.15 -16.67
N VAL A 64 8.32 10.11 -16.99
CA VAL A 64 7.25 9.58 -16.18
C VAL A 64 7.73 8.32 -15.46
N TRP A 65 7.47 8.25 -14.15
CA TRP A 65 7.83 7.11 -13.33
C TRP A 65 6.67 6.14 -13.22
N ALA A 66 6.91 4.89 -13.57
CA ALA A 66 5.93 3.82 -13.52
C ALA A 66 6.50 2.60 -12.78
N TYR A 67 5.62 1.87 -12.10
CA TYR A 67 6.00 0.69 -11.33
C TYR A 67 5.07 -0.46 -11.62
N THR A 68 5.62 -1.67 -11.70
CA THR A 68 4.82 -2.90 -11.91
C THR A 68 4.14 -3.38 -10.63
N ALA A 69 4.52 -2.82 -9.48
CA ALA A 69 3.94 -3.13 -8.19
C ALA A 69 3.88 -1.87 -7.30
N PHE A 70 2.94 -1.87 -6.35
CA PHE A 70 2.78 -0.79 -5.38
C PHE A 70 3.96 -0.66 -4.40
N VAL A 71 4.56 -1.77 -3.98
CA VAL A 71 5.67 -1.77 -3.00
C VAL A 71 6.82 -0.84 -3.45
N PRO A 72 7.30 -0.91 -4.70
CA PRO A 72 8.22 0.07 -5.29
C PRO A 72 7.85 1.56 -5.13
N VAL A 73 6.56 1.91 -5.25
CA VAL A 73 6.08 3.30 -5.10
C VAL A 73 6.34 3.78 -3.67
N ALA A 74 5.87 3.01 -2.69
CA ALA A 74 6.01 3.33 -1.27
C ALA A 74 7.48 3.39 -0.82
N VAL A 75 8.33 2.51 -1.36
CA VAL A 75 9.77 2.47 -1.05
C VAL A 75 10.51 3.68 -1.63
N CYS A 76 10.18 4.11 -2.85
CA CYS A 76 10.90 5.20 -3.53
C CYS A 76 10.49 6.59 -3.06
N ARG A 77 9.19 6.80 -2.78
CA ARG A 77 8.65 8.15 -2.57
C ARG A 77 8.01 8.37 -1.20
N GLY A 78 7.84 7.30 -0.43
CA GLY A 78 7.09 7.32 0.81
C GLY A 78 5.60 7.03 0.59
N PRO A 79 4.85 6.71 1.65
CA PRO A 79 3.47 6.27 1.53
C PRO A 79 2.47 7.40 1.23
N GLY A 80 2.92 8.67 1.26
CA GLY A 80 2.10 9.82 0.86
C GLY A 80 2.17 10.20 -0.61
N GLN A 81 3.00 9.53 -1.40
CA GLN A 81 3.10 9.78 -2.84
C GLN A 81 1.78 9.47 -3.54
N PRO A 82 1.15 10.44 -4.23
CA PRO A 82 0.00 10.16 -5.07
C PRO A 82 0.39 9.31 -6.27
N PHE A 83 -0.49 8.37 -6.62
CA PHE A 83 -0.34 7.51 -7.77
C PHE A 83 -1.71 7.14 -8.34
N VAL A 84 -1.72 6.71 -9.60
CA VAL A 84 -2.87 6.09 -10.25
C VAL A 84 -2.48 4.72 -10.80
N ARG A 85 -3.43 3.79 -10.83
CA ARG A 85 -3.26 2.52 -11.52
C ARG A 85 -3.87 2.63 -12.91
N VAL A 86 -3.05 2.45 -13.94
CA VAL A 86 -3.45 2.58 -15.34
C VAL A 86 -2.86 1.47 -16.20
N SER A 87 -3.56 1.10 -17.25
CA SER A 87 -3.01 0.30 -18.34
C SER A 87 -1.95 1.07 -19.11
N VAL A 88 -1.11 0.35 -19.88
CA VAL A 88 -0.14 0.96 -20.79
C VAL A 88 -0.81 1.85 -21.83
N ASP A 89 -2.01 1.48 -22.29
CA ASP A 89 -2.77 2.25 -23.29
C ASP A 89 -3.30 3.57 -22.69
N GLU A 90 -3.86 3.54 -21.48
CA GLU A 90 -4.27 4.76 -20.76
C GLU A 90 -3.09 5.68 -20.45
N LEU A 91 -1.94 5.11 -20.08
CA LEU A 91 -0.70 5.87 -19.91
C LEU A 91 -0.27 6.50 -21.25
N ARG A 92 -0.44 5.79 -22.37
CA ARG A 92 -0.18 6.33 -23.71
C ARG A 92 -1.06 7.53 -24.01
N GLU A 93 -2.36 7.42 -23.78
CA GLU A 93 -3.29 8.53 -23.97
C GLU A 93 -2.96 9.73 -23.08
N ALA A 94 -2.56 9.50 -21.83
CA ALA A 94 -2.15 10.56 -20.92
C ALA A 94 -0.88 11.29 -21.41
N CYS A 95 0.14 10.54 -21.81
CA CYS A 95 1.41 11.10 -22.28
C CYS A 95 1.31 11.78 -23.65
N LEU A 96 0.35 11.40 -24.50
CA LEU A 96 0.09 12.06 -25.78
C LEU A 96 -0.32 13.53 -25.64
N ARG A 97 -0.80 13.94 -24.47
CA ARG A 97 -1.18 15.33 -24.17
C ARG A 97 0.01 16.21 -23.76
N LEU A 98 1.20 15.64 -23.61
CA LEU A 98 2.41 16.33 -23.16
C LEU A 98 3.36 16.60 -24.34
N ASP A 99 3.93 17.80 -24.38
CA ASP A 99 4.94 18.21 -25.35
C ASP A 99 6.12 18.91 -24.64
N PRO A 100 7.36 18.42 -24.77
CA PRO A 100 7.79 17.24 -25.53
C PRO A 100 7.23 15.92 -24.97
N ARG A 101 7.14 14.89 -25.81
CA ARG A 101 6.68 13.56 -25.36
C ARG A 101 7.63 12.99 -24.29
N PRO A 102 7.12 12.51 -23.15
CA PRO A 102 7.97 11.99 -22.09
C PRO A 102 8.48 10.57 -22.38
N TYR A 103 9.64 10.26 -21.81
CA TYR A 103 10.11 8.90 -21.61
C TYR A 103 9.44 8.27 -20.38
N VAL A 104 9.39 6.94 -20.33
CA VAL A 104 8.93 6.19 -19.16
C VAL A 104 10.10 5.43 -18.54
N ALA A 105 10.18 5.48 -17.21
CA ALA A 105 11.11 4.68 -16.41
C ALA A 105 10.31 3.68 -15.57
N VAL A 106 10.46 2.38 -15.84
CA VAL A 106 9.73 1.30 -15.16
C VAL A 106 10.58 0.62 -14.09
N ASP A 107 10.06 0.58 -12.86
CA ASP A 107 10.72 -0.01 -11.68
C ASP A 107 12.11 0.58 -11.43
N VAL A 108 12.20 1.91 -11.52
CA VAL A 108 13.43 2.68 -11.32
C VAL A 108 13.27 3.62 -10.14
N VAL A 109 14.32 3.71 -9.31
CA VAL A 109 14.41 4.69 -8.23
C VAL A 109 14.72 6.06 -8.84
N PRO A 110 13.84 7.07 -8.68
CA PRO A 110 14.10 8.41 -9.20
C PRO A 110 15.34 9.04 -8.52
N PRO A 111 16.16 9.83 -9.25
CA PRO A 111 17.39 10.43 -8.71
C PRO A 111 17.14 11.52 -7.65
N GLY A 112 15.88 11.89 -7.44
CA GLY A 112 15.40 12.88 -6.48
C GLY A 112 13.92 13.17 -6.72
N GLY A 113 13.33 14.07 -5.92
CA GLY A 113 11.96 14.56 -6.10
C GLY A 113 11.32 14.98 -4.80
N VAL A 114 10.12 15.53 -4.90
CA VAL A 114 9.35 15.96 -3.74
C VAL A 114 8.88 14.71 -3.01
N HIS A 115 9.30 14.55 -1.76
CA HIS A 115 8.63 13.64 -0.84
C HIS A 115 7.36 14.33 -0.40
N TYR A 116 6.22 13.86 -0.90
CA TYR A 116 4.94 14.33 -0.41
C TYR A 116 4.84 13.93 1.06
N PRO A 117 4.42 14.86 1.94
CA PRO A 117 4.12 14.49 3.30
C PRO A 117 3.11 13.34 3.25
N GLU A 118 3.21 12.42 4.19
CA GLU A 118 2.11 11.48 4.38
C GLU A 118 0.83 12.32 4.48
N PRO A 119 -0.20 12.05 3.63
CA PRO A 119 -1.45 12.79 3.71
C PRO A 119 -1.89 12.71 5.16
N ASP A 120 -2.32 13.86 5.66
CA ASP A 120 -2.67 13.97 7.06
C ASP A 120 -3.64 12.83 7.36
N ARG A 121 -3.45 12.16 8.49
CA ARG A 121 -4.39 11.11 8.94
C ARG A 121 -5.83 11.64 8.98
N HIS A 122 -5.98 12.97 9.09
CA HIS A 122 -7.21 13.75 9.01
C HIS A 122 -7.82 13.87 7.58
N GLU A 123 -7.09 13.53 6.51
CA GLU A 123 -7.53 13.57 5.10
C GLU A 123 -7.90 12.18 4.53
N ARG A 124 -7.84 11.12 5.35
CA ARG A 124 -8.23 9.76 4.94
C ARG A 124 -9.75 9.66 4.87
N GLU A 125 -10.26 9.03 3.81
CA GLU A 125 -11.69 8.78 3.61
C GLU A 125 -12.32 8.16 4.87
N PRO A 126 -13.46 8.68 5.37
CA PRO A 126 -14.02 8.29 6.66
C PRO A 126 -14.26 6.79 6.73
N LEU A 127 -13.90 6.18 7.85
CA LEU A 127 -14.21 4.78 8.11
C LEU A 127 -15.75 4.61 8.06
N PRO A 128 -16.28 3.66 7.28
CA PRO A 128 -17.73 3.45 7.20
C PRO A 128 -18.29 3.18 8.59
N LEU A 129 -19.12 4.11 9.06
CA LEU A 129 -19.89 4.00 10.30
C LEU A 129 -20.87 2.82 10.19
N ILE A 130 -21.29 2.25 11.32
CA ILE A 130 -22.23 1.12 11.39
C ILE A 130 -23.31 1.24 10.31
N ASP A 131 -23.35 0.25 9.41
CA ASP A 131 -24.43 0.12 8.45
C ASP A 131 -25.71 -0.28 9.21
N PRO A 132 -26.78 0.54 9.20
CA PRO A 132 -28.04 0.21 9.86
C PRO A 132 -28.70 -1.06 9.28
N ALA A 133 -28.21 -1.60 8.17
CA ALA A 133 -28.65 -2.86 7.60
C ALA A 133 -28.12 -4.11 8.34
N ILE A 134 -27.21 -3.99 9.31
CA ILE A 134 -26.69 -5.14 10.08
C ILE A 134 -27.72 -5.58 11.13
N PRO A 135 -28.29 -6.80 11.05
CA PRO A 135 -29.21 -7.28 12.07
C PRO A 135 -28.55 -7.37 13.45
N ASP A 136 -29.28 -7.04 14.52
CA ASP A 136 -28.84 -7.13 15.92
C ASP A 136 -28.36 -8.53 16.33
N THR A 137 -28.85 -9.56 15.65
CA THR A 137 -28.47 -10.97 15.87
C THR A 137 -27.19 -11.37 15.15
N SER A 138 -26.62 -10.49 14.33
CA SER A 138 -25.41 -10.75 13.56
C SER A 138 -24.21 -10.99 14.48
N THR A 139 -23.33 -11.89 14.08
CA THR A 139 -22.03 -12.07 14.72
C THR A 139 -21.01 -11.18 14.04
N LEU A 140 -20.36 -10.32 14.83
CA LEU A 140 -19.27 -9.45 14.40
C LEU A 140 -17.96 -9.91 15.04
N TRP A 141 -16.85 -9.59 14.40
CA TRP A 141 -15.51 -9.92 14.81
C TRP A 141 -14.76 -8.65 15.16
N LEU A 142 -14.25 -8.57 16.39
CA LEU A 142 -13.46 -7.46 16.88
C LEU A 142 -11.98 -7.89 16.96
N PRO A 143 -11.03 -7.09 16.46
CA PRO A 143 -9.62 -7.34 16.72
C PRO A 143 -9.30 -7.14 18.20
N VAL A 144 -8.44 -7.98 18.75
CA VAL A 144 -7.99 -7.87 20.16
C VAL A 144 -6.48 -7.84 20.22
N ARG A 145 -5.96 -7.08 21.18
CA ARG A 145 -4.52 -7.08 21.46
C ARG A 145 -4.13 -8.41 22.14
N PRO A 146 -2.95 -8.97 21.83
CA PRO A 146 -2.42 -10.11 22.59
C PRO A 146 -2.34 -9.71 24.07
N GLY A 147 -3.06 -10.42 24.93
CA GLY A 147 -3.02 -10.16 26.36
C GLY A 147 -1.65 -10.50 26.95
N SER A 148 -1.21 -9.76 27.96
CA SER A 148 -0.11 -10.20 28.81
C SER A 148 -0.55 -11.41 29.64
N VAL A 149 0.38 -12.30 29.98
CA VAL A 149 0.11 -13.49 30.82
C VAL A 149 -0.61 -13.06 32.11
N GLY A 150 -1.80 -13.64 32.38
CA GLY A 150 -2.64 -13.32 33.54
C GLY A 150 -3.85 -12.41 33.25
N THR A 151 -4.00 -11.90 32.03
CA THR A 151 -5.15 -11.05 31.66
C THR A 151 -6.39 -11.90 31.36
N THR A 152 -7.46 -11.74 32.14
CA THR A 152 -8.72 -12.51 31.99
C THR A 152 -9.70 -11.89 31.00
N ARG A 153 -9.48 -10.65 30.56
CA ARG A 153 -10.33 -9.94 29.59
C ARG A 153 -9.50 -9.49 28.38
N PRO A 154 -9.83 -9.91 27.16
CA PRO A 154 -9.14 -9.42 25.97
C PRO A 154 -9.42 -7.93 25.78
N ALA A 155 -8.37 -7.14 25.59
CA ALA A 155 -8.51 -5.73 25.24
C ALA A 155 -8.80 -5.62 23.75
N VAL A 156 -9.98 -5.10 23.39
CA VAL A 156 -10.30 -4.82 21.99
C VAL A 156 -9.40 -3.73 21.47
N GLU A 157 -8.97 -3.90 20.23
CA GLU A 157 -8.17 -2.92 19.55
C GLU A 157 -9.06 -1.82 18.97
N MET A 158 -8.62 -0.58 19.15
CA MET A 158 -9.31 0.62 18.64
C MET A 158 -8.41 1.32 17.64
N ALA A 159 -9.03 1.89 16.61
CA ALA A 159 -8.42 2.87 15.73
C ALA A 159 -8.63 4.28 16.28
N GLU A 160 -7.91 5.23 15.72
CA GLU A 160 -8.12 6.66 15.95
C GLU A 160 -8.92 7.21 14.76
N GLY A 161 -10.01 7.91 15.03
CA GLY A 161 -10.86 8.58 14.05
C GLY A 161 -10.35 9.97 13.68
N GLU A 162 -11.11 10.67 12.84
CA GLU A 162 -10.68 11.93 12.20
C GLU A 162 -10.37 13.05 13.20
N ARG A 163 -10.97 13.07 14.39
CA ARG A 163 -10.75 14.11 15.42
C ARG A 163 -9.94 13.58 16.60
N GLY A 164 -9.24 12.46 16.42
CA GLY A 164 -8.52 11.80 17.49
C GLY A 164 -9.41 10.95 18.40
N GLU A 165 -10.70 10.79 18.05
CA GLU A 165 -11.63 9.99 18.84
C GLU A 165 -11.33 8.49 18.70
N PRO A 166 -11.49 7.70 19.77
CA PRO A 166 -11.36 6.26 19.69
C PRO A 166 -12.49 5.65 18.84
N VAL A 167 -12.13 4.85 17.84
CA VAL A 167 -13.03 4.12 16.95
C VAL A 167 -12.91 2.63 17.22
N LEU A 168 -14.03 1.97 17.51
CA LEU A 168 -14.07 0.51 17.60
C LEU A 168 -14.15 -0.10 16.21
N LEU A 169 -13.25 -1.01 15.87
CA LEU A 169 -13.30 -1.75 14.60
C LEU A 169 -14.12 -3.02 14.76
N ALA A 170 -15.09 -3.24 13.88
CA ALA A 170 -15.88 -4.45 13.82
C ALA A 170 -15.91 -5.01 12.40
N TYR A 171 -15.95 -6.33 12.26
CA TYR A 171 -15.97 -6.99 10.96
C TYR A 171 -17.10 -8.01 10.88
N THR A 172 -17.78 -8.07 9.75
CA THR A 172 -18.89 -9.02 9.52
C THR A 172 -18.41 -10.46 9.40
N SER A 173 -17.12 -10.67 9.13
CA SER A 173 -16.51 -11.99 9.11
C SER A 173 -15.05 -11.97 9.56
N LEU A 174 -14.60 -13.08 10.13
CA LEU A 174 -13.19 -13.29 10.46
C LEU A 174 -12.29 -13.23 9.22
N ALA A 175 -12.79 -13.68 8.07
CA ALA A 175 -12.07 -13.62 6.80
C ALA A 175 -11.79 -12.16 6.41
N ARG A 176 -12.78 -11.27 6.57
CA ARG A 176 -12.63 -9.84 6.28
C ARG A 176 -11.69 -9.15 7.26
N LEU A 177 -11.83 -9.43 8.56
CA LEU A 177 -10.88 -8.95 9.57
C LEU A 177 -9.43 -9.33 9.20
N ARG A 178 -9.19 -10.58 8.81
CA ARG A 178 -7.86 -11.07 8.43
C ARG A 178 -7.35 -10.49 7.12
N ALA A 179 -8.23 -10.19 6.17
CA ALA A 179 -7.88 -9.53 4.93
C ALA A 179 -7.37 -8.10 5.20
N GLU A 180 -8.04 -7.37 6.10
CA GLU A 180 -7.70 -5.98 6.42
C GLU A 180 -6.53 -5.85 7.41
N LEU A 181 -6.57 -6.60 8.52
CA LEU A 181 -5.64 -6.45 9.64
C LEU A 181 -4.53 -7.52 9.70
N GLY A 182 -4.59 -8.50 8.80
CA GLY A 182 -3.60 -9.58 8.69
C GLY A 182 -4.01 -10.91 9.32
N GLN A 183 -3.50 -12.00 8.74
CA GLN A 183 -3.90 -13.39 9.05
C GLN A 183 -3.66 -13.81 10.51
N ARG A 184 -2.70 -13.17 11.19
CA ARG A 184 -2.29 -13.51 12.55
C ARG A 184 -2.97 -12.67 13.63
N ARG A 185 -3.86 -11.74 13.26
CA ARG A 185 -4.54 -10.89 14.25
C ARG A 185 -5.44 -11.74 15.13
N ALA A 186 -5.29 -11.57 16.44
CA ALA A 186 -6.21 -12.15 17.40
C ALA A 186 -7.57 -11.44 17.28
N ALA A 187 -8.66 -12.20 17.39
CA ALA A 187 -10.00 -11.67 17.25
C ALA A 187 -10.96 -12.37 18.22
N VAL A 188 -12.02 -11.66 18.61
CA VAL A 188 -13.15 -12.20 19.37
C VAL A 188 -14.43 -11.99 18.58
N SER A 189 -15.33 -12.96 18.62
CA SER A 189 -16.67 -12.80 18.08
C SER A 189 -17.63 -12.27 19.14
N VAL A 190 -18.49 -11.35 18.73
CA VAL A 190 -19.53 -10.74 19.57
C VAL A 190 -20.83 -10.66 18.79
N ARG A 191 -21.97 -10.59 19.48
CA ARG A 191 -23.24 -10.25 18.83
C ARG A 191 -23.34 -8.75 18.62
N ALA A 192 -23.97 -8.33 17.52
CA ALA A 192 -24.16 -6.92 17.19
C ALA A 192 -24.92 -6.17 18.30
N ASP A 193 -25.92 -6.80 18.93
CA ASP A 193 -26.63 -6.28 20.11
C ASP A 193 -25.76 -6.00 21.35
N ARG A 194 -24.49 -6.43 21.36
CA ARG A 194 -23.52 -6.14 22.42
C ARG A 194 -22.58 -5.00 22.08
N LEU A 195 -22.62 -4.46 20.86
CA LEU A 195 -21.71 -3.38 20.46
C LEU A 195 -21.89 -2.14 21.32
N ASP A 196 -23.12 -1.69 21.60
CA ASP A 196 -23.36 -0.52 22.45
C ASP A 196 -22.75 -0.68 23.84
N HIS A 197 -22.87 -1.89 24.40
CA HIS A 197 -22.24 -2.20 25.67
C HIS A 197 -20.71 -2.14 25.57
N ILE A 198 -20.12 -2.73 24.53
CA ILE A 198 -18.67 -2.71 24.31
C ILE A 198 -18.16 -1.28 24.11
N VAL A 199 -18.83 -0.48 23.28
CA VAL A 199 -18.55 0.94 23.04
C VAL A 199 -18.55 1.72 24.35
N SER A 200 -19.55 1.50 25.20
CA SER A 200 -19.63 2.16 26.52
C SER A 200 -18.47 1.77 27.46
N GLN A 201 -17.96 0.54 27.35
CA GLN A 201 -16.87 0.04 28.19
C GLN A 201 -15.48 0.47 27.69
N THR A 202 -15.33 0.62 26.37
CA THR A 202 -14.06 1.00 25.74
C THR A 202 -13.88 2.50 25.62
N GLY A 203 -14.98 3.27 25.75
CA GLY A 203 -14.99 4.70 25.53
C GLY A 203 -14.92 5.09 24.06
N ALA A 204 -15.20 4.15 23.15
CA ALA A 204 -15.25 4.45 21.72
C ALA A 204 -16.34 5.50 21.42
N GLY A 205 -16.00 6.49 20.60
CA GLY A 205 -16.96 7.50 20.14
C GLY A 205 -17.83 6.98 18.98
N THR A 206 -17.34 5.97 18.27
CA THR A 206 -18.03 5.35 17.14
C THR A 206 -17.52 3.93 16.86
N VAL A 207 -18.26 3.19 16.03
CA VAL A 207 -17.88 1.87 15.52
C VAL A 207 -17.79 1.94 14.01
N ALA A 208 -16.67 1.49 13.47
CA ALA A 208 -16.47 1.31 12.05
C ALA A 208 -16.62 -0.16 11.68
N VAL A 209 -17.50 -0.46 10.73
CA VAL A 209 -17.75 -1.84 10.29
C VAL A 209 -17.06 -2.11 8.97
N ASP A 210 -16.32 -3.21 8.90
CA ASP A 210 -15.71 -3.71 7.67
C ASP A 210 -14.76 -2.70 7.01
N ALA A 211 -14.24 -1.78 7.82
CA ALA A 211 -13.42 -0.69 7.39
C ALA A 211 -11.97 -1.14 7.11
N ALA A 212 -11.44 -0.64 6.00
CA ALA A 212 -10.03 -0.69 5.70
C ALA A 212 -9.33 0.38 6.56
N VAL A 213 -8.35 -0.02 7.39
CA VAL A 213 -7.60 0.92 8.23
C VAL A 213 -6.21 1.11 7.62
N PRO A 214 -5.91 2.25 6.98
CA PRO A 214 -4.60 2.48 6.39
C PRO A 214 -3.55 2.65 7.50
N GLY A 215 -2.37 2.04 7.36
CA GLY A 215 -1.22 2.34 8.21
C GLY A 215 -1.17 1.67 9.59
N GLN A 216 -2.14 0.84 9.98
CA GLN A 216 -1.83 -0.18 10.98
C GLN A 216 -0.94 -1.21 10.29
N ARG A 217 0.33 -1.30 10.71
CA ARG A 217 1.28 -2.30 10.22
C ARG A 217 0.57 -3.65 10.10
N ARG A 218 0.44 -4.13 8.86
CA ARG A 218 0.30 -5.57 8.61
C ARG A 218 1.55 -6.16 9.24
N ASP A 219 1.42 -6.84 10.37
CA ASP A 219 2.55 -7.54 11.00
C ASP A 219 2.96 -8.70 10.09
N THR A 220 3.67 -8.36 9.01
CA THR A 220 4.51 -9.27 8.27
C THR A 220 5.84 -9.30 9.00
N ASP A 221 6.02 -10.38 9.76
CA ASP A 221 7.22 -10.82 10.47
C ASP A 221 7.64 -10.04 11.73
N PHE A 222 7.39 -10.68 12.87
CA PHE A 222 8.31 -10.60 13.99
C PHE A 222 9.59 -11.37 13.64
N PRO A 223 10.79 -10.80 13.87
CA PRO A 223 12.02 -11.58 13.80
C PRO A 223 11.94 -12.71 14.83
N ARG A 224 12.20 -13.93 14.38
CA ARG A 224 12.39 -15.07 15.28
C ARG A 224 13.49 -14.68 16.27
N HIS A 225 13.15 -14.63 17.55
CA HIS A 225 14.13 -14.62 18.61
C HIS A 225 15.11 -15.76 18.35
N ARG A 226 16.36 -15.37 18.14
CA ARG A 226 17.52 -16.25 18.19
C ARG A 226 17.56 -16.80 19.62
N THR A 227 17.23 -18.06 19.79
CA THR A 227 17.61 -18.81 20.98
C THR A 227 19.12 -18.96 20.91
N GLU A 228 19.84 -18.12 21.65
CA GLU A 228 21.22 -18.42 22.02
C GLU A 228 21.14 -19.27 23.30
N ASN A 229 21.59 -20.51 23.17
CA ASN A 229 22.12 -21.34 24.24
C ASN A 229 23.57 -21.63 23.86
#